data_AF-A0A2Z2K7T7-F1
#
_entry.id   AF-A0A2Z2K7T7-F1
#
_cell.length_a   1.000
_cell.length_b   1.000
_cell.length_c   1.000
_cell.angle_alpha   90.00
_cell.angle_beta   90.00
_cell.angle_gamma   90.00
#
_symmetry.space_group_name_H-M   'P 1'
#
loop_
_entity.id
_entity.type
_entity.pdbx_description
1 polymer ?
#
loop_
_entity_poly.entity_id
_entity_poly.type
_entity_poly.pdbx_seq_one_letter_code
_entity_poly.pdbx_strand_id
1 'polypeptide(L)'
;MSLQQLLIDHSMSLSQELIHMLELHRASRQGLDQVDDDTNEVNECFRCMTDGEVAEMLGLFAAMEVYQDIVPFWTDDQSNYIGIYGRGPLACRVCHISHEETDVAPAYRNVESLIAELEQHPEAEWEELSKDYPALTPAETAVEEADLAAVRELEHQLEVKQPDDDVRCQWINSILAVMPRANAAELLKYLNDEDMFVQEWTAELMGLYGLQEAEAPLQELSLSGIPNAAPAATRALVAIRKARYMKES
;
A
#
# COMPACT_ATOMS: atom_id res chain seq x y z
N MET A 1 -12.10 25.08 -9.12
CA MET A 1 -11.02 24.56 -9.98
C MET A 1 -11.35 23.12 -10.29
N SER A 2 -11.21 22.64 -11.53
CA SER A 2 -11.48 21.22 -11.81
C SER A 2 -10.37 20.33 -11.26
N LEU A 3 -10.69 19.10 -10.88
CA LEU A 3 -9.72 18.09 -10.44
C LEU A 3 -8.58 17.92 -11.46
N GLN A 4 -8.90 17.89 -12.76
CA GLN A 4 -7.88 17.78 -13.80
C GLN A 4 -6.88 18.95 -13.77
N GLN A 5 -7.35 20.18 -13.59
CA GLN A 5 -6.45 21.35 -13.51
C GLN A 5 -5.57 21.26 -12.26
N LEU A 6 -6.16 20.84 -11.13
CA LEU A 6 -5.44 20.65 -9.87
C LEU A 6 -4.30 19.63 -10.01
N LEU A 7 -4.55 18.49 -10.67
CA LEU A 7 -3.54 17.47 -10.93
C LEU A 7 -2.40 18.01 -11.82
N ILE A 8 -2.75 18.75 -12.88
CA ILE A 8 -1.78 19.39 -13.78
C ILE A 8 -0.88 20.36 -13.00
N ASP A 9 -1.47 21.17 -12.11
CA ASP A 9 -0.74 22.16 -11.31
C ASP A 9 0.28 21.48 -10.36
N HIS A 10 0.03 20.23 -9.95
CA HIS A 10 0.93 19.42 -9.12
C HIS A 10 1.80 18.44 -9.94
N SER A 11 1.82 18.55 -11.27
CA SER A 11 2.54 17.63 -12.16
C SER A 11 2.17 16.15 -11.95
N MET A 12 0.89 15.90 -11.65
CA MET A 12 0.29 14.57 -11.51
C MET A 12 -0.64 14.31 -12.70
N SER A 13 -0.85 13.05 -13.03
CA SER A 13 -1.67 12.68 -14.18
C SER A 13 -2.47 11.41 -13.91
N LEU A 14 -3.79 11.53 -13.92
CA LEU A 14 -4.73 10.42 -13.93
C LEU A 14 -5.40 10.37 -15.31
N SER A 15 -5.78 9.17 -15.78
CA SER A 15 -6.50 9.05 -17.05
C SER A 15 -7.88 9.71 -16.95
N GLN A 16 -8.42 10.12 -18.11
CA GLN A 16 -9.77 10.67 -18.15
C GLN A 16 -10.83 9.63 -17.73
N GLU A 17 -10.61 8.35 -18.04
CA GLU A 17 -11.50 7.29 -17.56
C GLU A 17 -11.50 7.20 -16.03
N LEU A 18 -10.32 7.30 -15.41
CA LEU A 18 -10.18 7.23 -13.96
C LEU A 18 -10.83 8.43 -13.26
N ILE A 19 -10.61 9.64 -13.77
CA ILE A 19 -11.28 10.84 -13.27
C ILE A 19 -12.80 10.68 -13.35
N HIS A 20 -13.31 10.21 -14.49
CA HIS A 20 -14.73 10.00 -14.68
C HIS A 20 -15.31 8.96 -13.71
N MET A 21 -14.59 7.86 -13.47
CA MET A 21 -14.98 6.84 -12.50
C MET A 21 -15.06 7.39 -11.08
N LEU A 22 -14.06 8.17 -10.66
CA LEU A 22 -14.05 8.84 -9.35
C LEU A 22 -15.24 9.80 -9.19
N GLU A 23 -15.57 10.56 -10.25
CA GLU A 23 -16.74 11.45 -10.25
C GLU A 23 -18.06 10.66 -10.13
N LEU A 24 -18.20 9.54 -10.85
CA LEU A 24 -19.38 8.68 -10.76
C LEU A 24 -19.54 8.06 -9.38
N HIS A 25 -18.46 7.55 -8.79
CA HIS A 25 -18.47 6.97 -7.45
C HIS A 25 -18.75 8.02 -6.38
N ARG A 26 -18.16 9.22 -6.48
CA ARG A 26 -18.50 10.34 -5.59
C ARG A 26 -19.98 10.69 -5.68
N ALA A 27 -20.54 10.75 -6.88
CA ALA A 27 -21.95 11.07 -7.10
C ALA A 27 -22.90 9.99 -6.54
N SER A 28 -22.52 8.70 -6.59
CA SER A 28 -23.33 7.62 -6.01
C SER A 28 -23.36 7.65 -4.48
N ARG A 29 -22.28 8.13 -3.83
CA ARG A 29 -22.18 8.22 -2.36
C ARG A 29 -22.79 9.48 -1.75
N GLN A 30 -22.89 10.59 -2.49
CA GLN A 30 -23.53 11.82 -2.00
C GLN A 30 -25.02 11.66 -1.59
N GLY A 31 -25.67 10.58 -2.02
CA GLY A 31 -27.03 10.22 -1.59
C GLY A 31 -27.11 9.36 -0.32
N LEU A 32 -25.97 8.90 0.20
CA LEU A 32 -25.85 8.00 1.36
C LEU A 32 -25.32 8.71 2.62
N ASP A 33 -24.64 9.85 2.47
CA ASP A 33 -24.09 10.65 3.58
C ASP A 33 -25.17 11.40 4.43
N GLN A 34 -26.45 11.05 4.29
CA GLN A 34 -27.55 11.57 5.11
C GLN A 34 -28.09 10.48 6.05
N VAL A 35 -27.29 10.06 7.04
CA VAL A 35 -27.77 9.17 8.11
C VAL A 35 -27.28 9.64 9.47
N ASP A 36 -28.26 10.04 10.29
CA ASP A 36 -28.35 10.18 11.76
C ASP A 36 -27.34 11.03 12.54
N ASP A 37 -27.70 12.31 12.72
CA ASP A 37 -27.21 13.26 13.75
C ASP A 37 -27.62 12.86 15.20
N ASP A 38 -28.31 11.73 15.38
CA ASP A 38 -28.86 11.26 16.66
C ASP A 38 -28.04 10.11 17.31
N THR A 39 -27.11 9.50 16.58
CA THR A 39 -26.14 8.55 17.15
C THR A 39 -24.79 9.25 17.23
N ASN A 40 -24.33 9.55 18.44
CA ASN A 40 -23.01 10.10 18.74
C ASN A 40 -21.83 9.14 18.37
N GLU A 41 -22.05 8.21 17.44
CA GLU A 41 -21.09 7.26 16.91
C GLU A 41 -20.44 7.91 15.68
N VAL A 42 -19.13 8.14 15.78
CA VAL A 42 -18.34 8.67 14.69
C VAL A 42 -18.32 7.59 13.60
N ASN A 43 -18.78 7.95 12.41
CA ASN A 43 -18.78 7.02 11.29
C ASN A 43 -17.34 6.88 10.78
N GLU A 44 -16.65 5.80 11.14
CA GLU A 44 -15.25 5.50 10.73
C GLU A 44 -15.14 5.08 9.25
N CYS A 45 -16.22 5.22 8.49
CA CYS A 45 -16.27 4.85 7.08
C CYS A 45 -15.64 5.93 6.20
N PHE A 46 -14.82 5.49 5.24
CA PHE A 46 -14.25 6.39 4.23
C PHE A 46 -15.33 7.00 3.33
N ARG A 47 -15.35 8.35 3.27
CA ARG A 47 -16.13 9.14 2.30
C ARG A 47 -15.24 9.76 1.24
N CYS A 48 -15.81 10.04 0.08
CA CYS A 48 -15.08 10.76 -0.97
C CYS A 48 -14.86 12.23 -0.56
N MET A 49 -13.64 12.71 -0.72
CA MET A 49 -13.28 14.10 -0.54
C MET A 49 -13.84 14.96 -1.68
N THR A 50 -14.16 16.21 -1.38
CA THR A 50 -14.48 17.26 -2.36
C THR A 50 -13.23 17.76 -3.06
N ASP A 51 -13.37 18.39 -4.23
CA ASP A 51 -12.22 18.97 -4.95
C ASP A 51 -11.46 20.03 -4.12
N GLY A 52 -12.15 20.72 -3.20
CA GLY A 52 -11.53 21.68 -2.29
C GLY A 52 -10.65 20.99 -1.25
N GLU A 53 -11.14 19.92 -0.64
CA GLU A 53 -10.39 19.11 0.32
C GLU A 53 -9.18 18.44 -0.36
N VAL A 54 -9.35 17.88 -1.56
CA VAL A 54 -8.24 17.31 -2.34
C VAL A 54 -7.17 18.37 -2.62
N ALA A 55 -7.58 19.59 -3.00
CA ALA A 55 -6.65 20.68 -3.27
C ALA A 55 -5.86 21.13 -2.04
N GLU A 56 -6.53 21.22 -0.88
CA GLU A 56 -5.88 21.56 0.38
C GLU A 56 -4.86 20.49 0.77
N MET A 57 -5.25 19.21 0.71
CA MET A 57 -4.38 18.11 1.09
C MET A 57 -3.20 17.92 0.14
N LEU A 58 -3.37 18.14 -1.16
CA LEU A 58 -2.26 18.15 -2.11
C LEU A 58 -1.22 19.24 -1.77
N GLY A 59 -1.66 20.41 -1.31
CA GLY A 59 -0.76 21.47 -0.84
C GLY A 59 0.07 21.03 0.37
N LEU A 60 -0.52 20.27 1.29
CA LEU A 60 0.18 19.70 2.45
C LEU A 60 1.13 18.57 2.04
N PHE A 61 0.67 17.64 1.19
CA PHE A 61 1.44 16.49 0.74
C PHE A 61 2.64 16.88 -0.12
N ALA A 62 2.53 17.94 -0.92
CA ALA A 62 3.64 18.46 -1.71
C ALA A 62 4.84 18.92 -0.85
N ALA A 63 4.63 19.19 0.44
CA ALA A 63 5.70 19.56 1.37
C ALA A 63 6.42 18.35 1.99
N MET A 64 5.90 17.13 1.80
CA MET A 64 6.40 15.89 2.39
C MET A 64 6.80 14.93 1.27
N GLU A 65 8.08 14.61 1.16
CA GLU A 65 8.61 13.83 0.03
C GLU A 65 7.96 12.44 -0.09
N VAL A 66 7.59 11.83 1.05
CA VAL A 66 6.90 10.53 1.11
C VAL A 66 5.51 10.58 0.45
N TYR A 67 4.82 11.72 0.49
CA TYR A 67 3.44 11.86 -0.01
C TYR A 67 3.32 12.62 -1.33
N GLN A 68 4.41 13.21 -1.82
CA GLN A 68 4.40 14.14 -2.96
C GLN A 68 3.90 13.53 -4.29
N ASP A 69 3.81 12.20 -4.38
CA ASP A 69 3.35 11.48 -5.55
C ASP A 69 1.91 10.98 -5.42
N ILE A 70 1.25 11.27 -4.28
CA ILE A 70 -0.05 10.71 -3.90
C ILE A 70 -1.13 11.79 -3.92
N VAL A 71 -2.27 11.46 -4.50
CA VAL A 71 -3.49 12.29 -4.48
C VAL A 71 -4.48 11.66 -3.51
N PRO A 72 -4.84 12.31 -2.39
CA PRO A 72 -5.86 11.80 -1.49
C PRO A 72 -7.25 11.99 -2.09
N PHE A 73 -8.10 10.97 -2.00
CA PHE A 73 -9.45 10.99 -2.57
C PHE A 73 -10.54 10.55 -1.61
N TRP A 74 -10.20 9.80 -0.55
CA TRP A 74 -11.12 9.46 0.53
C TRP A 74 -10.54 9.85 1.88
N THR A 75 -11.42 10.11 2.83
CA THR A 75 -11.08 10.35 4.25
C THR A 75 -12.16 9.77 5.15
N ASP A 76 -11.78 9.40 6.36
CA ASP A 76 -12.67 9.04 7.47
C ASP A 76 -12.95 10.23 8.41
N ASP A 77 -12.50 11.43 8.05
CA ASP A 77 -12.53 12.65 8.88
C ASP A 77 -11.75 12.55 10.21
N GLN A 78 -10.92 11.52 10.37
CA GLN A 78 -10.06 11.28 11.53
C GLN A 78 -8.56 11.31 11.16
N SER A 79 -8.22 12.07 10.13
CA SER A 79 -6.85 12.22 9.60
C SER A 79 -6.29 10.96 8.93
N ASN A 80 -7.15 10.00 8.58
CA ASN A 80 -6.76 8.93 7.67
C ASN A 80 -7.29 9.22 6.26
N TYR A 81 -6.53 8.77 5.26
CA TYR A 81 -6.85 8.99 3.85
C TYR A 81 -6.60 7.76 3.02
N ILE A 82 -7.36 7.62 1.93
CA ILE A 82 -7.01 6.70 0.85
C ILE A 82 -6.52 7.54 -0.32
N GLY A 83 -5.32 7.21 -0.79
CA GLY A 83 -4.58 7.94 -1.81
C GLY A 83 -4.34 7.13 -3.06
N ILE A 84 -4.27 7.82 -4.20
CA ILE A 84 -3.87 7.25 -5.48
C ILE A 84 -2.51 7.82 -5.87
N TYR A 85 -1.56 6.96 -6.22
CA TYR A 85 -0.31 7.41 -6.82
C TYR A 85 -0.58 8.07 -8.18
N GLY A 86 -0.39 9.39 -8.25
CA GLY A 86 -0.64 10.20 -9.44
C GLY A 86 0.53 10.26 -10.42
N ARG A 87 1.70 9.75 -10.03
CA ARG A 87 2.92 9.66 -10.86
C ARG A 87 3.91 8.64 -10.29
N GLY A 88 5.03 8.49 -10.99
CA GLY A 88 6.13 7.61 -10.55
C GLY A 88 5.87 6.13 -10.85
N PRO A 89 6.69 5.23 -10.27
CA PRO A 89 6.66 3.79 -10.57
C PRO A 89 5.37 3.12 -10.13
N LEU A 90 4.72 3.71 -9.13
CA LEU A 90 3.50 3.21 -8.49
C LEU A 90 2.23 3.81 -9.06
N ALA A 91 2.31 4.64 -10.12
CA ALA A 91 1.17 5.34 -10.70
C ALA A 91 -0.06 4.44 -10.87
N CYS A 92 -1.23 5.01 -10.56
CA CYS A 92 -2.56 4.38 -10.54
C CYS A 92 -2.81 3.34 -9.42
N ARG A 93 -1.82 3.02 -8.59
CA ARG A 93 -2.03 2.17 -7.40
C ARG A 93 -2.61 2.98 -6.25
N VAL A 94 -3.24 2.28 -5.31
CA VAL A 94 -3.91 2.87 -4.16
C VAL A 94 -3.18 2.49 -2.89
N CYS A 95 -3.01 3.46 -1.99
CA CYS A 95 -2.45 3.27 -0.65
C CYS A 95 -3.39 3.86 0.41
N HIS A 96 -3.12 3.50 1.65
CA HIS A 96 -3.69 4.17 2.82
C HIS A 96 -2.65 5.06 3.46
N ILE A 97 -3.11 6.17 4.00
CA ILE A 97 -2.28 7.17 4.66
C ILE A 97 -2.87 7.29 6.06
N SER A 98 -2.18 6.67 7.01
CA SER A 98 -2.55 6.70 8.42
C SER A 98 -1.90 7.90 9.11
N HIS A 99 -2.59 8.46 10.11
CA HIS A 99 -1.97 9.44 11.00
C HIS A 99 -1.06 8.81 12.06
N GLU A 100 -1.15 7.50 12.27
CA GLU A 100 -0.35 6.74 13.23
C GLU A 100 0.98 6.23 12.63
N GLU A 101 0.96 5.87 11.35
CA GLU A 101 2.08 5.24 10.65
C GLU A 101 2.30 5.83 9.25
N THR A 102 3.56 5.97 8.85
CA THR A 102 3.96 6.56 7.55
C THR A 102 4.00 5.53 6.42
N ASP A 103 3.51 4.30 6.62
CA ASP A 103 3.51 3.29 5.56
C ASP A 103 2.42 3.57 4.52
N VAL A 104 2.84 4.09 3.36
CA VAL A 104 1.95 4.34 2.22
C VAL A 104 2.14 3.32 1.11
N ALA A 105 2.61 2.10 1.44
CA ALA A 105 2.80 1.08 0.43
C ALA A 105 1.48 0.76 -0.31
N PRO A 106 1.54 0.39 -1.60
CA PRO A 106 0.35 0.02 -2.35
C PRO A 106 -0.40 -1.15 -1.73
N ALA A 107 -1.71 -0.99 -1.58
CA ALA A 107 -2.63 -2.01 -1.08
C ALA A 107 -3.57 -2.51 -2.19
N TYR A 108 -3.99 -1.62 -3.09
CA TYR A 108 -4.75 -1.99 -4.30
C TYR A 108 -3.99 -1.65 -5.56
N ARG A 109 -4.18 -2.50 -6.57
CA ARG A 109 -3.56 -2.38 -7.88
C ARG A 109 -4.14 -1.23 -8.70
N ASN A 110 -5.41 -0.93 -8.47
CA ASN A 110 -6.15 0.13 -9.14
C ASN A 110 -7.35 0.55 -8.29
N VAL A 111 -8.03 1.62 -8.73
CA VAL A 111 -9.19 2.19 -8.02
C VAL A 111 -10.42 1.29 -8.14
N GLU A 112 -10.56 0.56 -9.24
CA GLU A 112 -11.68 -0.35 -9.46
C GLU A 112 -11.73 -1.44 -8.39
N SER A 113 -10.59 -2.05 -8.05
CA SER A 113 -10.49 -3.03 -6.96
C SER A 113 -10.92 -2.43 -5.62
N LEU A 114 -10.43 -1.23 -5.29
CA LEU A 114 -10.82 -0.53 -4.07
C LEU A 114 -12.32 -0.26 -4.03
N ILE A 115 -12.88 0.34 -5.08
CA ILE A 115 -14.30 0.71 -5.13
C ILE A 115 -15.16 -0.55 -4.99
N ALA A 116 -14.81 -1.64 -5.67
CA ALA A 116 -15.53 -2.90 -5.56
C ALA A 116 -15.55 -3.43 -4.11
N GLU A 117 -14.46 -3.25 -3.37
CA GLU A 117 -14.35 -3.67 -1.97
C GLU A 117 -15.17 -2.75 -1.05
N LEU A 118 -15.05 -1.43 -1.20
CA LEU A 118 -15.82 -0.43 -0.43
C LEU A 118 -17.33 -0.51 -0.69
N GLU A 119 -17.76 -0.91 -1.90
CA GLU A 119 -19.18 -1.10 -2.23
C GLU A 119 -19.74 -2.41 -1.65
N GLN A 120 -18.92 -3.44 -1.52
CA GLN A 120 -19.31 -4.71 -0.89
C GLN A 120 -19.30 -4.62 0.64
N HIS A 121 -18.41 -3.78 1.20
CA HIS A 121 -18.16 -3.65 2.62
C HIS A 121 -18.18 -2.17 3.05
N PRO A 122 -19.33 -1.49 2.98
CA PRO A 122 -19.41 -0.04 3.20
C PRO A 122 -19.10 0.41 4.63
N GLU A 123 -19.18 -0.50 5.60
CA GLU A 123 -18.91 -0.28 7.03
C GLU A 123 -17.54 -0.79 7.49
N ALA A 124 -16.75 -1.39 6.59
CA ALA A 124 -15.48 -2.00 6.95
C ALA A 124 -14.38 -0.93 7.12
N GLU A 125 -13.59 -1.09 8.17
CA GLU A 125 -12.37 -0.31 8.37
C GLU A 125 -11.29 -0.73 7.34
N TRP A 126 -10.29 0.13 7.14
CA TRP A 126 -9.20 -0.15 6.17
C TRP A 126 -8.59 -1.54 6.38
N GLU A 127 -8.35 -1.94 7.64
CA GLU A 127 -7.71 -3.21 7.98
C GLU A 127 -8.57 -4.44 7.68
N GLU A 128 -9.89 -4.29 7.60
CA GLU A 128 -10.83 -5.37 7.36
C GLU A 128 -11.02 -5.68 5.87
N LEU A 129 -10.74 -4.70 5.00
CA LEU A 129 -10.90 -4.85 3.54
C LEU A 129 -9.93 -5.90 2.96
N SER A 130 -10.33 -6.60 1.91
CA SER A 130 -9.43 -7.49 1.15
C SER A 130 -8.56 -6.70 0.18
N LYS A 131 -7.23 -6.76 0.34
CA LYS A 131 -6.26 -6.02 -0.48
C LYS A 131 -5.75 -6.85 -1.67
N ASP A 132 -5.31 -6.18 -2.74
CA ASP A 132 -4.64 -6.83 -3.88
C ASP A 132 -3.18 -7.19 -3.56
N TYR A 133 -2.54 -6.42 -2.68
CA TYR A 133 -1.16 -6.58 -2.26
C TYR A 133 -1.05 -6.95 -0.77
N PRO A 134 -0.03 -7.74 -0.38
CA PRO A 134 0.87 -8.48 -1.26
C PRO A 134 0.13 -9.59 -2.03
N ALA A 135 0.53 -9.84 -3.27
CA ALA A 135 -0.16 -10.79 -4.15
C ALA A 135 0.06 -12.24 -3.70
N LEU A 136 -0.97 -12.86 -3.11
CA LEU A 136 -0.89 -14.24 -2.59
C LEU A 136 -1.02 -15.32 -3.67
N THR A 137 -1.68 -14.96 -4.77
CA THR A 137 -1.93 -15.81 -5.93
C THR A 137 -1.22 -15.24 -7.15
N PRO A 138 -0.78 -16.09 -8.10
CA PRO A 138 -0.25 -15.62 -9.38
C PRO A 138 -1.26 -14.72 -10.09
N ALA A 139 -0.78 -13.62 -10.64
CA ALA A 139 -1.59 -12.72 -11.44
C ALA A 139 -1.44 -13.05 -12.94
N GLU A 140 -2.17 -12.34 -13.80
CA GLU A 140 -1.94 -12.41 -15.23
C GLU A 140 -0.54 -11.89 -15.59
N THR A 141 0.08 -12.43 -16.64
CA THR A 141 1.49 -12.10 -16.99
C THR A 141 1.73 -10.61 -17.16
N ALA A 142 0.83 -9.88 -17.84
CA ALA A 142 0.98 -8.44 -18.04
C ALA A 142 0.95 -7.65 -16.71
N VAL A 143 0.20 -8.18 -15.74
CA VAL A 143 0.05 -7.59 -14.41
C VAL A 143 1.33 -7.82 -13.59
N GLU A 144 1.89 -9.02 -13.61
CA GLU A 144 3.17 -9.33 -12.97
C GLU A 144 4.33 -8.54 -13.61
N GLU A 145 4.34 -8.38 -14.94
CA GLU A 145 5.33 -7.57 -15.65
C GLU A 145 5.28 -6.10 -15.23
N ALA A 146 4.08 -5.54 -15.04
CA ALA A 146 3.90 -4.16 -14.56
C ALA A 146 4.35 -3.98 -13.11
N ASP A 147 4.11 -4.98 -12.24
CA ASP A 147 4.63 -4.99 -10.87
C ASP A 147 6.16 -5.08 -10.84
N LEU A 148 6.76 -5.97 -11.61
CA LEU A 148 8.22 -6.09 -11.71
C LEU A 148 8.87 -4.83 -12.29
N ALA A 149 8.22 -4.17 -13.25
CA ALA A 149 8.70 -2.89 -13.78
C ALA A 149 8.72 -1.81 -12.69
N ALA A 150 7.68 -1.74 -11.86
CA ALA A 150 7.62 -0.82 -10.72
C ALA A 150 8.71 -1.13 -9.68
N VAL A 151 8.91 -2.40 -9.32
CA VAL A 151 9.98 -2.84 -8.41
C VAL A 151 11.35 -2.40 -8.92
N ARG A 152 11.68 -2.70 -10.18
CA ARG A 152 13.00 -2.37 -10.75
C ARG A 152 13.28 -0.87 -10.76
N GLU A 153 12.27 -0.06 -11.05
CA GLU A 153 12.42 1.38 -11.04
C GLU A 153 12.59 1.92 -9.61
N LEU A 154 11.85 1.40 -8.63
CA LEU A 154 12.05 1.77 -7.22
C LEU A 154 13.45 1.37 -6.71
N GLU A 155 13.92 0.18 -7.05
CA GLU A 155 15.29 -0.26 -6.73
C GLU A 155 16.33 0.65 -7.38
N HIS A 156 16.15 1.01 -8.65
CA HIS A 156 17.03 1.95 -9.34
C HIS A 156 17.04 3.32 -8.65
N GLN A 157 15.89 3.80 -8.18
CA GLN A 157 15.80 5.06 -7.45
C GLN A 157 16.48 5.00 -6.09
N LEU A 158 16.35 3.90 -5.33
CA LEU A 158 17.09 3.69 -4.09
C LEU A 158 18.61 3.79 -4.31
N GLU A 159 19.12 3.18 -5.39
CA GLU A 159 20.55 3.20 -5.72
C GLU A 159 21.05 4.59 -6.14
N VAL A 160 20.29 5.28 -6.99
CA VAL A 160 20.74 6.55 -7.61
C VAL A 160 20.50 7.76 -6.72
N LYS A 161 19.33 7.84 -6.07
CA LYS A 161 18.94 9.05 -5.33
C LYS A 161 19.48 9.06 -3.90
N GLN A 162 19.70 7.89 -3.29
CA GLN A 162 20.08 7.77 -1.88
C GLN A 162 19.19 8.67 -1.00
N PRO A 163 17.87 8.40 -0.99
CA PRO A 163 16.92 9.21 -0.24
C PRO A 163 17.22 9.18 1.26
N ASP A 164 16.58 10.08 2.01
CA ASP A 164 16.56 9.97 3.47
C ASP A 164 15.85 8.69 3.96
N ASP A 165 15.98 8.40 5.24
CA ASP A 165 15.51 7.14 5.82
C ASP A 165 14.00 6.93 5.65
N ASP A 166 13.19 7.99 5.77
CA ASP A 166 11.73 7.90 5.65
C ASP A 166 11.32 7.50 4.23
N VAL A 167 11.87 8.19 3.22
CA VAL A 167 11.59 7.89 1.81
C VAL A 167 12.23 6.55 1.40
N ARG A 168 13.41 6.22 1.92
CA ARG A 168 14.09 4.93 1.71
C ARG A 168 13.21 3.77 2.20
N CYS A 169 12.76 3.83 3.45
CA CYS A 169 11.89 2.81 4.05
C CYS A 169 10.59 2.69 3.24
N GLN A 170 9.97 3.82 2.86
CA GLN A 170 8.75 3.79 2.05
C GLN A 170 8.93 3.10 0.69
N TRP A 171 10.03 3.34 -0.02
CA TRP A 171 10.27 2.67 -1.30
C TRP A 171 10.54 1.18 -1.12
N ILE A 172 11.24 0.77 -0.06
CA ILE A 172 11.43 -0.66 0.26
C ILE A 172 10.10 -1.31 0.59
N ASN A 173 9.30 -0.68 1.44
CA ASN A 173 7.94 -1.07 1.77
C ASN A 173 7.07 -1.26 0.53
N SER A 174 7.14 -0.32 -0.41
CA SER A 174 6.44 -0.43 -1.70
C SER A 174 6.95 -1.59 -2.55
N ILE A 175 8.27 -1.85 -2.56
CA ILE A 175 8.86 -3.02 -3.22
C ILE A 175 8.34 -4.32 -2.58
N LEU A 176 8.30 -4.41 -1.25
CA LEU A 176 7.79 -5.57 -0.52
C LEU A 176 6.32 -5.84 -0.87
N ALA A 177 5.48 -4.81 -0.89
CA ALA A 177 4.06 -4.94 -1.23
C ALA A 177 3.83 -5.43 -2.67
N VAL A 178 4.51 -4.83 -3.65
CA VAL A 178 4.23 -5.11 -5.06
C VAL A 178 5.02 -6.28 -5.64
N MET A 179 6.01 -6.82 -4.92
CA MET A 179 6.83 -7.93 -5.40
C MET A 179 5.97 -9.19 -5.67
N PRO A 180 5.93 -9.68 -6.92
CA PRO A 180 5.27 -10.94 -7.22
C PRO A 180 5.89 -12.09 -6.44
N ARG A 181 5.05 -12.99 -5.94
CA ARG A 181 5.47 -14.16 -5.16
C ARG A 181 6.56 -15.00 -5.84
N ALA A 182 6.52 -15.13 -7.17
CA ALA A 182 7.50 -15.88 -7.95
C ALA A 182 8.93 -15.30 -7.85
N ASN A 183 9.06 -14.01 -7.50
CA ASN A 183 10.32 -13.27 -7.40
C ASN A 183 10.71 -12.95 -5.94
N ALA A 184 9.93 -13.42 -4.95
CA ALA A 184 10.12 -13.08 -3.54
C ALA A 184 11.51 -13.39 -2.97
N ALA A 185 12.26 -14.32 -3.58
CA ALA A 185 13.64 -14.62 -3.17
C ALA A 185 14.58 -13.41 -3.31
N GLU A 186 14.27 -12.45 -4.19
CA GLU A 186 15.04 -11.22 -4.37
C GLU A 186 14.94 -10.30 -3.14
N LEU A 187 13.88 -10.45 -2.33
CA LEU A 187 13.64 -9.65 -1.12
C LEU A 187 14.47 -10.09 0.08
N LEU A 188 15.14 -11.26 0.02
CA LEU A 188 15.93 -11.78 1.15
C LEU A 188 17.04 -10.81 1.60
N LYS A 189 17.48 -9.90 0.72
CA LYS A 189 18.43 -8.84 1.07
C LYS A 189 17.91 -7.89 2.16
N TYR A 190 16.60 -7.67 2.24
CA TYR A 190 15.98 -6.75 3.21
C TYR A 190 15.83 -7.36 4.61
N LEU A 191 16.07 -8.67 4.80
CA LEU A 191 16.15 -9.27 6.13
C LEU A 191 17.32 -8.74 6.98
N ASN A 192 18.29 -8.07 6.34
CA ASN A 192 19.44 -7.45 6.99
C ASN A 192 19.39 -5.91 6.91
N ASP A 193 18.23 -5.33 6.61
CA ASP A 193 18.07 -3.87 6.56
C ASP A 193 18.35 -3.24 7.94
N GLU A 194 18.77 -1.98 7.98
CA GLU A 194 19.00 -1.29 9.26
C GLU A 194 17.71 -0.92 9.98
N ASP A 195 16.61 -0.80 9.23
CA ASP A 195 15.28 -0.51 9.77
C ASP A 195 14.56 -1.79 10.25
N MET A 196 14.05 -1.74 11.48
CA MET A 196 13.41 -2.89 12.11
C MET A 196 12.06 -3.27 11.50
N PHE A 197 11.31 -2.29 10.98
CA PHE A 197 10.01 -2.51 10.35
C PHE A 197 10.20 -3.11 8.96
N VAL A 198 11.23 -2.69 8.23
CA VAL A 198 11.63 -3.35 6.97
C VAL A 198 11.99 -4.82 7.21
N GLN A 199 12.78 -5.13 8.25
CA GLN A 199 13.13 -6.51 8.60
C GLN A 199 11.90 -7.33 9.01
N GLU A 200 11.03 -6.77 9.87
CA GLU A 200 9.80 -7.41 10.31
C GLU A 200 8.91 -7.75 9.12
N TRP A 201 8.58 -6.77 8.29
CA TRP A 201 7.66 -6.98 7.18
C TRP A 201 8.23 -7.93 6.13
N THR A 202 9.53 -7.82 5.83
CA THR A 202 10.21 -8.78 4.95
C THR A 202 10.06 -10.21 5.50
N ALA A 203 10.30 -10.42 6.80
CA ALA A 203 10.16 -11.73 7.42
C ALA A 203 8.73 -12.26 7.33
N GLU A 204 7.74 -11.43 7.65
CA GLU A 204 6.32 -11.80 7.56
C GLU A 204 5.91 -12.20 6.14
N LEU A 205 6.36 -11.44 5.14
CA LEU A 205 6.11 -11.73 3.73
C LEU A 205 6.73 -13.06 3.30
N MET A 206 7.94 -13.41 3.76
CA MET A 206 8.54 -14.72 3.50
C MET A 206 7.70 -15.86 4.09
N GLY A 207 7.16 -15.64 5.30
CA GLY A 207 6.23 -16.55 5.96
C GLY A 207 4.94 -16.74 5.16
N LEU A 208 4.35 -15.63 4.72
CA LEU A 208 3.11 -15.57 3.95
C LEU A 208 3.24 -16.28 2.59
N TYR A 209 4.37 -16.09 1.91
CA TYR A 209 4.68 -16.77 0.66
C TYR A 209 5.14 -18.22 0.84
N GLY A 210 5.48 -18.63 2.07
CA GLY A 210 6.01 -19.95 2.37
C GLY A 210 7.34 -20.22 1.67
N LEU A 211 8.21 -19.20 1.56
CA LEU A 211 9.47 -19.27 0.83
C LEU A 211 10.48 -20.12 1.58
N GLN A 212 10.90 -21.25 1.01
CA GLN A 212 11.77 -22.21 1.72
C GLN A 212 13.21 -21.72 1.81
N GLU A 213 13.65 -20.96 0.81
CA GLU A 213 14.95 -20.32 0.71
C GLU A 213 15.19 -19.33 1.87
N ALA A 214 14.12 -18.80 2.47
CA ALA A 214 14.19 -17.91 3.62
C ALA A 214 14.51 -18.63 4.95
N GLU A 215 14.46 -19.97 5.03
CA GLU A 215 14.56 -20.65 6.33
C GLU A 215 15.88 -20.40 7.07
N ALA A 216 17.01 -20.41 6.37
CA ALA A 216 18.31 -20.16 7.01
C ALA A 216 18.48 -18.68 7.41
N PRO A 217 18.22 -17.70 6.51
CA PRO A 217 18.21 -16.28 6.90
C PRO A 217 17.27 -15.94 8.06
N LEU A 218 16.05 -16.50 8.08
CA LEU A 218 15.10 -16.28 9.16
C LEU A 218 15.54 -16.92 10.49
N GLN A 219 16.25 -18.05 10.45
CA GLN A 219 16.84 -18.63 11.67
C GLN A 219 17.89 -17.71 12.27
N GLU A 220 18.76 -17.14 11.43
CA GLU A 220 19.74 -16.15 11.87
C GLU A 220 19.03 -14.92 12.47
N LEU A 221 18.09 -14.34 11.73
CA LEU A 221 17.33 -13.17 12.18
C LEU A 221 16.54 -13.44 13.48
N SER A 222 16.03 -14.65 13.68
CA SER A 222 15.34 -15.01 14.93
C SER A 222 16.24 -15.02 16.17
N LEU A 223 17.56 -15.14 15.98
CA LEU A 223 18.56 -15.19 17.05
C LEU A 223 19.26 -13.86 17.27
N SER A 224 19.46 -13.08 16.21
CA SER A 224 20.25 -11.84 16.21
C SER A 224 19.47 -10.57 15.89
N GLY A 225 18.21 -10.71 15.47
CA GLY A 225 17.37 -9.59 15.04
C GLY A 225 17.16 -8.55 16.13
N ILE A 226 17.04 -7.30 15.67
CA ILE A 226 16.63 -6.15 16.49
C ILE A 226 15.18 -6.33 16.97
N PRO A 227 14.67 -5.49 17.91
CA PRO A 227 13.28 -5.58 18.35
C PRO A 227 12.30 -5.67 17.17
N ASN A 228 11.21 -6.41 17.35
CA ASN A 228 10.20 -6.81 16.33
C ASN A 228 10.65 -7.83 15.27
N ALA A 229 11.86 -7.70 14.72
CA ALA A 229 12.35 -8.58 13.65
C ALA A 229 12.49 -10.04 14.10
N ALA A 230 13.05 -10.31 15.28
CA ALA A 230 13.23 -11.68 15.79
C ALA A 230 11.90 -12.43 16.04
N PRO A 231 10.89 -11.82 16.71
CA PRO A 231 9.54 -12.38 16.77
C PRO A 231 8.91 -12.65 15.39
N ALA A 232 9.01 -11.70 14.45
CA ALA A 232 8.47 -11.85 13.10
C ALA A 232 9.13 -13.02 12.35
N ALA A 233 10.45 -13.14 12.41
CA ALA A 233 11.18 -14.26 11.84
C ALA A 233 10.75 -15.62 12.43
N THR A 234 10.48 -15.66 13.73
CA THR A 234 9.96 -16.87 14.40
C THR A 234 8.57 -17.24 13.87
N ARG A 235 7.65 -16.27 13.72
CA ARG A 235 6.31 -16.49 13.14
C ARG A 235 6.42 -17.00 11.70
N ALA A 236 7.29 -16.38 10.90
CA ALA A 236 7.53 -16.75 9.51
C ALA A 236 8.05 -18.18 9.35
N LEU A 237 9.01 -18.61 10.17
CA LEU A 237 9.51 -19.99 10.19
C LEU A 237 8.41 -21.01 10.50
N VAL A 238 7.49 -20.69 11.41
CA VAL A 238 6.34 -21.55 11.71
C VAL A 238 5.41 -21.65 10.50
N ALA A 239 5.13 -20.53 9.83
CA ALA A 239 4.28 -20.49 8.64
C ALA A 239 4.86 -21.34 7.49
N ILE A 240 6.17 -21.19 7.20
CA ILE A 240 6.86 -21.94 6.14
C ILE A 240 6.78 -23.45 6.40
N ARG A 241 7.05 -23.89 7.64
CA ARG A 241 6.98 -25.31 8.03
C ARG A 241 5.56 -25.87 7.90
N LYS A 242 4.54 -25.09 8.29
CA LYS A 242 3.13 -25.47 8.15
C LYS A 242 2.75 -25.62 6.67
N ALA A 243 3.14 -24.68 5.82
CA ALA A 243 2.88 -24.73 4.38
C ALA A 243 3.54 -25.95 3.71
N ARG A 244 4.75 -26.34 4.14
CA ARG A 244 5.42 -27.57 3.68
C ARG A 244 4.63 -28.81 4.05
N TYR A 245 4.24 -28.96 5.32
CA TYR A 245 3.47 -30.11 5.80
C TYR A 245 2.15 -30.31 5.04
N MET A 246 1.46 -29.20 4.74
CA MET A 246 0.18 -29.23 4.00
C MET A 246 0.35 -29.63 2.52
N LYS A 247 1.53 -29.47 1.90
CA LYS A 247 1.80 -29.89 0.52
C LYS A 247 2.22 -31.36 0.42
N GLU A 248 2.72 -31.93 1.51
CA GLU A 248 3.24 -33.30 1.58
C GLU A 248 2.20 -34.33 2.10
N SER A 249 1.06 -33.84 2.61
CA SER A 249 -0.07 -34.64 3.12
C SER A 249 -1.14 -34.89 2.04
#